data_AF-A0A965M5L2-F1
#
_entry.id   AF-A0A965M5L2-F1
#
_cell.length_a   1.000
_cell.length_b   1.000
_cell.length_c   1.000
_cell.angle_alpha   90.00
_cell.angle_beta   90.00
_cell.angle_gamma   90.00
#
_symmetry.space_group_name_H-M   'P 1'
#
loop_
_entity.id
_entity.type
_entity.pdbx_description
1 polymer ?
#
loop_
_entity_poly.entity_id
_entity_poly.type
_entity_poly.pdbx_seq_one_letter_code
_entity_poly.pdbx_strand_id
1 'polypeptide(L)' 'MRIAWPILPRLLALALTSTAFAASTHTVKKGETFYQIAKEHGLTTDALSKANPSVNPLRLHSGDLLRLP' A
#
# COMPACT_ATOMS: atom_id res chain seq x y z
N MET A 1 -53.51 -15.25 24.08
CA MET A 1 -52.63 -16.21 23.37
C MET A 1 -51.38 -15.48 22.90
N ARG A 2 -50.21 -15.98 23.30
CA ARG A 2 -48.88 -15.39 23.05
C ARG A 2 -48.41 -15.86 21.68
N ILE A 3 -48.39 -14.98 20.69
CA ILE A 3 -47.78 -15.26 19.39
C ILE A 3 -46.34 -14.75 19.46
N ALA A 4 -45.43 -15.67 19.76
CA ALA A 4 -44.00 -15.43 19.79
C ALA A 4 -43.50 -15.10 18.38
N TRP A 5 -42.98 -13.90 18.19
CA TRP A 5 -42.28 -13.53 16.95
C TRP A 5 -40.91 -14.23 16.94
N PRO A 6 -40.53 -14.95 15.87
CA PRO A 6 -39.28 -15.69 15.84
C PRO A 6 -38.09 -14.72 15.82
N ILE A 7 -37.25 -14.87 16.84
CA ILE A 7 -35.85 -14.46 16.91
C ILE A 7 -35.19 -14.59 15.52
N LEU A 8 -35.04 -13.46 14.80
CA LEU A 8 -34.12 -13.43 13.66
C LEU A 8 -32.72 -13.71 14.20
N PRO A 9 -31.98 -14.68 13.65
CA PRO A 9 -30.60 -14.89 14.06
C PRO A 9 -29.83 -13.63 13.70
N ARG A 10 -29.22 -13.00 14.70
CA ARG A 10 -28.21 -11.95 14.50
C ARG A 10 -27.12 -12.57 13.63
N LEU A 11 -27.15 -12.30 12.32
CA LEU A 11 -26.04 -12.57 11.44
C LEU A 11 -24.88 -11.70 11.92
N LEU A 12 -24.01 -12.31 12.74
CA LEU A 12 -22.69 -11.80 13.05
C LEU A 12 -21.91 -11.79 11.73
N ALA A 13 -22.05 -10.71 10.97
CA ALA A 13 -21.22 -10.47 9.80
C ALA A 13 -19.80 -10.24 10.31
N LEU A 14 -18.97 -11.28 10.28
CA LEU A 14 -17.54 -11.16 10.45
C LEU A 14 -17.04 -10.36 9.25
N ALA A 15 -16.92 -9.04 9.41
CA ALA A 15 -16.28 -8.19 8.41
C ALA A 15 -14.81 -8.59 8.36
N LEU A 16 -14.47 -9.51 7.46
CA LEU A 16 -13.11 -9.73 7.01
C LEU A 16 -12.70 -8.46 6.25
N THR A 17 -12.32 -7.42 6.99
CA THR A 17 -11.74 -6.23 6.39
C THR A 17 -10.40 -6.63 5.81
N SER A 18 -10.38 -6.99 4.53
CA SER A 18 -9.15 -7.09 3.78
C SER A 18 -8.55 -5.70 3.75
N THR A 19 -7.45 -5.50 4.48
CA THR A 19 -6.68 -4.26 4.42
C THR A 19 -6.05 -4.21 3.04
N ALA A 20 -6.77 -3.64 2.08
CA ALA A 20 -6.21 -3.33 0.78
C ALA A 20 -5.07 -2.34 1.01
N PHE A 21 -3.83 -2.80 0.83
CA PHE A 21 -2.68 -1.91 0.81
C PHE A 21 -2.86 -1.01 -0.41
N ALA A 22 -3.25 0.24 -0.18
CA ALA A 22 -3.40 1.21 -1.25
C ALA A 22 -2.01 1.45 -1.82
N ALA A 23 -1.79 1.04 -3.08
CA ALA A 23 -0.54 1.28 -3.78
C ALA A 23 -0.28 2.79 -3.79
N SER A 24 0.71 3.23 -3.01
CA SER A 24 1.10 4.63 -2.91
C SER A 24 2.16 4.94 -3.96
N THR A 25 2.22 6.18 -4.44
CA THR A 25 3.24 6.61 -5.40
C THR A 25 4.01 7.80 -4.85
N HIS A 26 5.33 7.73 -4.93
CA HIS A 26 6.24 8.81 -4.57
C HIS A 26 6.76 9.49 -5.83
N THR A 27 6.63 10.82 -5.89
CA THR A 27 7.30 11.61 -6.94
C THR A 27 8.69 11.99 -6.46
N VAL A 28 9.71 11.54 -7.19
CA VAL A 28 11.11 11.81 -6.88
C VAL A 28 11.38 13.31 -6.91
N LYS A 29 11.89 13.86 -5.81
CA LYS A 29 12.35 15.24 -5.72
C LYS A 29 13.80 15.34 -6.20
N LYS A 30 14.20 16.56 -6.59
CA LYS A 30 15.57 16.82 -7.08
C LYS A 30 16.61 16.44 -6.02
N GLY A 31 17.52 15.55 -6.40
CA GLY A 31 18.63 15.10 -5.54
C GLY A 31 18.26 13.96 -4.59
N GLU A 32 17.03 13.45 -4.61
CA GLU A 32 16.69 12.22 -3.90
C GLU A 32 17.34 11.01 -4.56
N THR A 33 17.69 10.04 -3.73
CA THR A 33 18.19 8.74 -4.15
C THR A 33 17.19 7.65 -3.80
N PHE A 34 17.25 6.54 -4.52
CA PHE A 34 16.42 5.36 -4.26
C PHE A 34 16.53 4.88 -2.79
N TYR A 35 17.72 5.01 -2.20
CA TYR A 35 17.98 4.68 -0.79
C TYR A 35 17.27 5.63 0.18
N GLN A 36 17.35 6.94 -0.06
CA GLN A 36 16.69 7.93 0.80
C GLN A 36 15.17 7.77 0.78
N ILE A 37 14.60 7.56 -0.41
CA ILE A 37 13.16 7.35 -0.59
C ILE A 37 12.73 6.08 0.14
N ALA A 38 13.44 4.96 -0.08
CA ALA A 38 13.14 3.72 0.64
C ALA A 38 13.20 3.92 2.16
N LYS A 39 14.24 4.59 2.67
CA LYS A 39 14.41 4.86 4.11
C LYS A 39 13.31 5.75 4.69
N GLU A 40 12.90 6.80 3.97
CA GLU A 40 11.83 7.72 4.39
C GLU A 40 10.49 6.98 4.54
N HIS A 41 10.21 6.06 3.62
CA HIS A 41 8.98 5.26 3.62
C HIS A 41 9.09 3.95 4.42
N GLY A 42 10.19 3.72 5.14
CA GLY A 42 10.39 2.50 5.92
C GLY A 42 10.52 1.22 5.09
N LEU A 43 10.88 1.35 3.81
CA LEU A 43 11.05 0.28 2.84
C LEU A 43 12.52 -0.09 2.66
N THR A 44 12.76 -1.27 2.09
CA THR A 44 14.08 -1.64 1.57
C THR A 44 14.21 -1.23 0.11
N THR A 45 15.44 -0.97 -0.33
CA THR A 45 15.73 -0.72 -1.75
C THR A 45 15.35 -1.92 -2.63
N ASP A 46 15.44 -3.14 -2.12
CA ASP A 46 14.98 -4.35 -2.81
C ASP A 46 13.46 -4.34 -3.02
N ALA A 47 12.67 -4.05 -1.98
CA ALA A 47 11.21 -3.97 -2.10
C ALA A 47 10.78 -2.89 -3.10
N LEU A 48 11.43 -1.73 -3.04
CA LEU A 48 11.16 -0.62 -3.96
C LEU A 48 11.59 -0.96 -5.41
N SER A 49 12.69 -1.70 -5.60
CA SER A 49 13.13 -2.17 -6.92
C SER A 49 12.16 -3.21 -7.51
N LYS A 50 11.70 -4.16 -6.68
CA LYS A 50 10.70 -5.16 -7.07
C LYS A 50 9.37 -4.53 -7.48
N ALA A 51 8.95 -3.47 -6.80
CA ALA A 51 7.76 -2.72 -7.18
C ALA A 51 7.94 -1.90 -8.48
N ASN A 52 9.18 -1.60 -8.86
CA ASN A 52 9.54 -0.73 -9.99
C ASN A 52 10.62 -1.35 -10.89
N PRO A 53 10.35 -2.49 -11.55
CA PRO A 53 11.37 -3.21 -12.32
C PRO A 53 11.91 -2.43 -13.54
N SER A 54 11.15 -1.45 -14.03
CA SER A 54 11.56 -0.58 -15.15
C SER A 54 12.39 0.63 -14.72
N VAL A 55 12.53 0.87 -13.41
CA VAL A 55 13.27 2.03 -12.88
C VAL A 55 14.69 1.61 -12.55
N ASN A 56 15.67 2.38 -13.01
CA ASN A 56 17.07 2.19 -12.65
C ASN A 56 17.41 3.03 -11.40
N PRO A 57 17.74 2.40 -10.25
CA PRO A 57 18.04 3.11 -9.00
C PRO A 57 19.20 4.10 -9.11
N LEU A 58 20.12 3.89 -10.06
CA LEU A 58 21.30 4.74 -10.29
C LEU A 58 21.02 5.91 -11.25
N ARG A 59 19.86 5.92 -11.91
CA ARG A 59 19.46 6.93 -12.90
C ARG A 59 18.09 7.53 -12.57
N LEU A 60 17.87 7.86 -11.30
CA LEU A 60 16.69 8.60 -10.88
C LEU A 60 16.77 10.05 -11.33
N HIS A 61 15.68 10.54 -11.91
CA HIS A 61 15.50 11.95 -12.24
C HIS A 61 14.38 12.55 -11.40
N SER A 62 14.48 13.85 -11.14
CA SER A 62 13.39 14.59 -10.50
C SER A 62 12.12 14.53 -11.35
N GLY A 63 11.00 14.18 -10.72
CA GLY A 63 9.72 13.98 -11.40
C GLY A 63 9.40 12.52 -11.73
N ASP A 64 10.35 11.59 -11.55
CA ASP A 64 10.07 10.16 -11.71
C ASP A 64 9.04 9.69 -10.68
N LEU A 65 8.15 8.79 -11.11
CA LEU A 65 7.13 8.19 -10.25
C LEU A 65 7.58 6.80 -9.81
N LEU A 66 7.72 6.64 -8.50
CA LEU A 66 8.00 5.35 -7.86
C LEU A 66 6.76 4.80 -7.20
N ARG A 67 6.42 3.55 -7.51
CA ARG A 67 5.41 2.78 -6.81
C ARG A 67 5.97 2.31 -5.48
N LEU A 68 5.29 2.64 -4.40
CA LEU A 68 5.56 2.11 -3.08
C LEU A 68 4.71 0.83 -2.90
N PRO A 69 5.32 -0.31 -2.54
CA PRO A 69 4.61 -1.56 -2.27
C PRO A 69 3.68 -1.47 -1.06
#